data_AF-A0A317ITB3-F1
#
_entry.id   AF-A0A317ITB3-F1
#
_cell.length_a   1.000
_cell.length_b   1.000
_cell.length_c   1.000
_cell.angle_alpha   90.00
_cell.angle_beta   90.00
_cell.angle_gamma   90.00
#
_symmetry.space_group_name_H-M   'P 1'
#
loop_
_entity.id
_entity.type
_entity.pdbx_description
1 polymer ?
#
loop_
_entity_poly.entity_id
_entity_poly.type
_entity_poly.pdbx_seq_one_letter_code
_entity_poly.pdbx_strand_id
1 'polypeptide(L)'
;MFSIRLRTRIWHLALASGVVFFIWLLQLNVLTRLTLGGLLCNLPLTFTIVWASIFGSRMPKLTTDDLRTLSMSEIVSYQALSGSLSGALIGALFAALYASVTPIYPFSYPLIGWMAGYFSLKRVNHAQFFIVPLVLCGSVLAGSIMAFQLSLTGRPEVMGRFIQAVLPESVMNALIAPWIFLPMQRWDDFLSTKEVAGAQ
;
A
#
# COMPACT_ATOMS: atom_id res chain seq x y z
N MET A 1 23.29 -26.83 4.71
CA MET A 1 21.84 -27.08 4.62
C MET A 1 21.10 -25.83 5.11
N PHE A 2 20.37 -25.14 4.25
CA PHE A 2 19.55 -24.01 4.69
C PHE A 2 18.45 -24.51 5.63
N SER A 3 18.31 -23.86 6.79
CA SER A 3 17.22 -24.11 7.75
C SER A 3 15.87 -24.06 7.02
N ILE A 4 14.99 -25.02 7.29
CA ILE A 4 13.64 -25.13 6.72
C ILE A 4 12.89 -23.78 6.81
N ARG A 5 13.12 -23.02 7.89
CA ARG A 5 12.56 -21.67 8.08
C ARG A 5 13.00 -20.67 7.01
N LEU A 6 14.27 -20.71 6.58
CA LEU A 6 14.78 -19.82 5.54
C LEU A 6 14.16 -20.17 4.18
N ARG A 7 14.01 -21.47 3.87
CA ARG A 7 13.39 -21.93 2.62
C ARG A 7 11.93 -21.46 2.51
N THR A 8 11.18 -21.55 3.60
CA THR A 8 9.80 -21.08 3.66
C THR A 8 9.70 -19.56 3.51
N ARG A 9 10.63 -18.79 4.12
CA ARG A 9 10.68 -17.33 3.94
C ARG A 9 11.01 -16.91 2.51
N ILE A 10 11.99 -17.57 1.88
CA ILE A 10 12.33 -17.32 0.46
C ILE A 10 11.13 -17.61 -0.44
N TRP A 11 10.40 -18.69 -0.17
CA TRP A 11 9.18 -19.02 -0.92
C TRP A 11 8.11 -17.94 -0.80
N HIS A 12 7.87 -17.41 0.41
CA HIS A 12 6.91 -16.31 0.60
C HIS A 12 7.33 -15.03 -0.10
N LEU A 13 8.63 -14.70 -0.08
CA LEU A 13 9.17 -13.56 -0.82
C LEU A 13 8.99 -13.75 -2.33
N ALA A 14 9.32 -14.93 -2.86
CA ALA A 14 9.14 -15.23 -4.28
C ALA A 14 7.67 -15.13 -4.71
N LEU A 15 6.74 -15.61 -3.89
CA LEU A 15 5.31 -15.50 -4.15
C LEU A 15 4.83 -14.04 -4.12
N ALA A 16 5.27 -13.26 -3.12
CA ALA A 16 4.95 -11.84 -3.03
C ALA A 16 5.49 -11.05 -4.25
N SER A 17 6.73 -11.32 -4.67
CA SER A 17 7.31 -10.74 -5.88
C SER A 17 6.54 -11.15 -7.14
N GLY A 18 6.11 -12.42 -7.23
CA GLY A 18 5.27 -12.90 -8.33
C GLY A 18 3.92 -12.18 -8.41
N VAL A 19 3.27 -11.95 -7.26
CA VAL A 19 2.01 -11.19 -7.18
C VAL A 19 2.21 -9.73 -7.59
N VAL A 20 3.27 -9.08 -7.10
CA VAL A 20 3.63 -7.69 -7.50
C VAL A 20 3.82 -7.61 -9.01
N PHE A 21 4.59 -8.54 -9.58
CA PHE A 21 4.84 -8.58 -11.02
C PHE A 21 3.58 -8.84 -11.82
N PHE A 22 2.71 -9.75 -11.37
CA PHE A 22 1.43 -10.03 -12.01
C PHE A 22 0.50 -8.81 -12.01
N ILE A 23 0.39 -8.10 -10.87
CA ILE A 23 -0.39 -6.87 -10.76
C ILE A 23 0.17 -5.79 -11.68
N TRP A 24 1.49 -5.68 -11.75
CA TRP A 24 2.14 -4.76 -12.67
C TRP A 24 1.86 -5.10 -14.14
N LEU A 25 1.95 -6.38 -14.53
CA LEU A 25 1.62 -6.84 -15.88
C LEU A 25 0.15 -6.58 -16.23
N LEU A 26 -0.77 -6.78 -15.29
CA LEU A 26 -2.17 -6.41 -15.47
C LEU A 26 -2.29 -4.91 -15.72
N GLN A 27 -1.68 -4.07 -14.87
CA GLN A 27 -1.71 -2.62 -15.05
C GLN A 27 -1.12 -2.19 -16.41
N LEU A 28 -0.01 -2.81 -16.84
CA LEU A 28 0.63 -2.56 -18.14
C LEU A 28 -0.25 -2.98 -19.31
N ASN A 29 -0.91 -4.14 -19.26
CA ASN A 29 -1.78 -4.61 -20.33
C ASN A 29 -2.98 -3.66 -20.51
N VAL A 30 -3.52 -3.16 -19.39
CA VAL A 30 -4.58 -2.17 -19.40
C VAL A 30 -4.06 -0.80 -19.93
N LEU A 31 -2.83 -0.39 -19.57
CA LEU A 31 -2.19 0.84 -20.08
C LEU A 31 -1.83 0.79 -21.58
N THR A 32 -1.58 -0.40 -22.14
CA THR A 32 -1.10 -0.58 -23.52
C THR A 32 -2.21 -0.87 -24.54
N ARG A 33 -3.37 -1.34 -24.11
CA ARG A 33 -4.49 -1.70 -25.02
C ARG A 33 -5.74 -0.83 -24.91
N LEU A 34 -5.84 0.06 -23.94
CA LEU A 34 -6.96 1.00 -23.80
C LEU A 34 -6.46 2.42 -24.05
N THR A 35 -7.11 3.10 -24.99
CA THR A 35 -7.13 4.57 -25.05
C THR A 35 -7.24 5.15 -23.63
N LEU A 36 -6.33 6.05 -23.28
CA LEU A 36 -6.10 6.69 -21.96
C LEU A 36 -7.33 7.31 -21.25
N GLY A 37 -8.54 7.16 -21.77
CA GLY A 37 -9.79 7.57 -21.13
C GLY A 37 -10.48 6.52 -20.25
N GLY A 38 -9.94 5.29 -20.14
CA GLY A 38 -10.69 4.14 -19.57
C GLY A 38 -10.09 3.42 -18.37
N LEU A 39 -8.94 3.85 -17.84
CA LEU A 39 -8.31 3.19 -16.69
C LEU A 39 -8.80 3.79 -15.38
N LEU A 40 -10.00 3.37 -14.97
CA LEU A 40 -10.61 3.84 -13.74
C LEU A 40 -9.98 3.21 -12.49
N CYS A 41 -8.95 2.36 -12.56
CA CYS A 41 -8.37 1.73 -11.36
C CYS A 41 -6.85 1.65 -11.42
N ASN A 42 -6.23 2.00 -10.30
CA ASN A 42 -4.81 1.89 -10.03
C ASN A 42 -4.57 0.75 -9.04
N LEU A 43 -4.42 -0.45 -9.61
CA LEU A 43 -4.19 -1.68 -8.87
C LEU A 43 -2.88 -1.64 -8.05
N PRO A 44 -1.75 -1.11 -8.56
CA PRO A 44 -0.52 -0.97 -7.79
C PRO A 44 -0.68 -0.20 -6.47
N LEU A 45 -1.35 0.95 -6.52
CA LEU A 45 -1.59 1.78 -5.34
C LEU A 45 -2.56 1.10 -4.38
N THR A 46 -3.66 0.53 -4.90
CA THR A 46 -4.64 -0.22 -4.11
C THR A 46 -3.97 -1.38 -3.37
N PHE A 47 -3.16 -2.16 -4.07
CA PHE A 47 -2.40 -3.26 -3.46
C PHE A 47 -1.43 -2.76 -2.40
N THR A 48 -0.73 -1.65 -2.63
CA THR A 48 0.22 -1.07 -1.68
C THR A 48 -0.47 -0.71 -0.36
N ILE A 49 -1.65 -0.07 -0.42
CA ILE A 49 -2.44 0.31 0.75
C ILE A 49 -2.94 -0.94 1.48
N VAL A 50 -3.53 -1.90 0.75
CA VAL A 50 -4.05 -3.15 1.33
C VAL A 50 -2.92 -3.95 1.99
N TRP A 51 -1.78 -4.10 1.32
CA TRP A 51 -0.59 -4.77 1.83
C TRP A 51 -0.13 -4.13 3.15
N ALA A 52 0.01 -2.80 3.16
CA ALA A 52 0.44 -2.06 4.33
C ALA A 52 -0.54 -2.21 5.51
N SER A 53 -1.84 -2.29 5.26
CA SER A 53 -2.86 -2.47 6.30
C SER A 53 -2.85 -3.86 6.95
N ILE A 54 -2.32 -4.87 6.26
CA ILE A 54 -2.26 -6.27 6.73
C ILE A 54 -0.87 -6.58 7.32
N PHE A 55 0.18 -6.31 6.55
CA PHE A 55 1.58 -6.54 6.92
C PHE A 55 2.25 -5.31 7.55
N GLY A 56 1.43 -4.44 8.14
CA GLY A 56 1.85 -3.19 8.78
C GLY A 56 2.69 -3.37 10.03
N SER A 57 3.04 -2.23 10.66
CA SER A 57 3.87 -2.23 11.86
C SER A 57 3.27 -3.09 12.97
N ARG A 58 4.12 -3.91 13.60
CA ARG A 58 3.79 -4.67 14.82
C ARG A 58 3.94 -3.85 16.10
N MET A 59 4.32 -2.57 15.99
CA MET A 59 4.49 -1.72 17.17
C MET A 59 3.14 -1.46 17.84
N PRO A 60 3.06 -1.56 19.17
CA PRO A 60 1.84 -1.23 19.91
C PRO A 60 1.47 0.24 19.70
N LYS A 61 0.19 0.57 19.74
CA LYS A 61 -0.21 1.98 19.70
C LYS A 61 0.15 2.64 21.04
N LEU A 62 0.76 3.82 20.99
CA LEU A 62 1.01 4.62 22.18
C LEU A 62 -0.33 4.92 22.86
N THR A 63 -0.39 4.70 24.17
CA THR A 63 -1.56 5.06 24.98
C THR A 63 -1.56 6.56 25.28
N THR A 64 -2.70 7.08 25.72
CA THR A 64 -2.81 8.49 26.13
C THR A 64 -1.86 8.85 27.28
N ASP A 65 -1.51 7.88 28.13
CA ASP A 65 -0.58 8.10 29.23
C ASP A 65 0.89 8.08 28.75
N ASP A 66 1.21 7.28 27.73
CA ASP A 66 2.53 7.33 27.08
C ASP A 66 2.74 8.68 26.37
N LEU A 67 1.70 9.22 25.72
CA LEU A 67 1.77 10.52 25.06
C LEU A 67 1.97 11.70 26.03
N ARG A 68 1.63 11.52 27.31
CA ARG A 68 1.81 12.54 28.35
C ARG A 68 3.20 12.49 29.00
N THR A 69 3.86 11.33 28.95
CA THR A 69 5.15 11.10 29.59
C THR A 69 6.33 11.22 28.62
N LEU A 70 6.11 10.92 27.34
CA LEU A 70 7.14 11.01 26.30
C LEU A 70 7.34 12.44 25.81
N SER A 71 8.58 12.76 25.46
CA SER A 71 8.93 14.02 24.79
C SER A 71 8.42 14.05 23.35
N MET A 72 8.22 15.25 22.79
CA MET A 72 7.72 15.40 21.42
C MET A 72 8.63 14.73 20.38
N SER A 73 9.96 14.72 20.59
CA SER A 73 10.91 14.02 19.73
C SER A 73 10.77 12.49 19.78
N GLU A 74 10.45 11.93 20.95
CA GLU A 74 10.19 10.50 21.12
C GLU A 74 8.86 10.12 20.46
N ILE A 75 7.84 10.97 20.57
CA ILE A 75 6.56 10.75 19.89
C ILE A 75 6.75 10.79 18.37
N VAL A 76 7.46 11.78 17.84
CA VAL A 76 7.72 11.90 16.41
C VAL A 76 8.54 10.72 15.89
N SER A 77 9.58 10.30 16.60
CA SER A 77 10.39 9.15 16.19
C SER A 77 9.61 7.83 16.29
N TYR A 78 8.78 7.66 17.32
CA TYR A 78 7.90 6.51 17.45
C TYR A 78 6.87 6.46 16.33
N GLN A 79 6.24 7.60 16.01
CA GLN A 79 5.35 7.69 14.86
C GLN A 79 6.11 7.38 13.57
N ALA A 80 7.29 7.96 13.36
CA ALA A 80 8.10 7.71 12.17
C ALA A 80 8.37 6.20 11.94
N LEU A 81 8.62 5.47 13.03
CA LEU A 81 8.94 4.05 13.03
C LEU A 81 7.71 3.13 13.04
N SER A 82 6.55 3.64 13.46
CA SER A 82 5.30 2.86 13.54
C SER A 82 4.50 2.83 12.24
N GLY A 83 4.94 3.54 11.19
CA GLY A 83 4.42 3.31 9.84
C GLY A 83 4.84 1.95 9.28
N SER A 84 4.25 1.53 8.16
CA SER A 84 4.59 0.25 7.54
C SER A 84 5.82 0.37 6.64
N LEU A 85 6.98 -0.05 7.13
CA LEU A 85 8.18 -0.16 6.28
C LEU A 85 7.96 -1.15 5.13
N SER A 86 7.20 -2.23 5.36
CA SER A 86 6.87 -3.20 4.32
C SER A 86 6.00 -2.58 3.22
N GLY A 87 5.01 -1.77 3.61
CA GLY A 87 4.17 -0.99 2.71
C GLY A 87 4.97 0.05 1.93
N ALA A 88 5.90 0.73 2.59
CA ALA A 88 6.81 1.69 1.96
C ALA A 88 7.67 1.04 0.87
N LEU A 89 8.24 -0.14 1.15
CA LEU A 89 9.08 -0.88 0.21
C LEU A 89 8.29 -1.41 -0.99
N ILE A 90 7.09 -1.95 -0.77
CA ILE A 90 6.19 -2.39 -1.85
C ILE A 90 5.77 -1.19 -2.71
N GLY A 91 5.42 -0.07 -2.07
CA GLY A 91 5.12 1.18 -2.77
C GLY A 91 6.30 1.70 -3.59
N ALA A 92 7.51 1.64 -3.04
CA ALA A 92 8.74 2.03 -3.76
C ALA A 92 9.02 1.11 -4.96
N LEU A 93 8.75 -0.19 -4.82
CA LEU A 93 8.92 -1.16 -5.90
C LEU A 93 7.94 -0.85 -7.06
N PHE A 94 6.66 -0.62 -6.75
CA PHE A 94 5.69 -0.19 -7.77
C PHE A 94 6.02 1.18 -8.36
N ALA A 95 6.53 2.11 -7.56
CA ALA A 95 6.97 3.41 -8.06
C ALA A 95 8.15 3.29 -9.03
N ALA A 96 9.12 2.42 -8.74
CA ALA A 96 10.23 2.14 -9.63
C ALA A 96 9.77 1.48 -10.94
N LEU A 97 8.82 0.54 -10.86
CA LEU A 97 8.19 -0.05 -12.05
C LEU A 97 7.44 1.00 -12.87
N TYR A 98 6.71 1.91 -12.22
CA TYR A 98 6.01 3.01 -12.90
C TYR A 98 6.97 3.99 -13.57
N ALA A 99 8.11 4.29 -12.93
CA ALA A 99 9.17 5.13 -13.47
C ALA A 99 9.89 4.49 -14.68
N SER A 100 9.77 3.17 -14.87
CA SER A 100 10.28 2.51 -16.08
C SER A 100 9.47 2.83 -17.34
N VAL A 101 8.24 3.32 -17.17
CA VAL A 101 7.31 3.63 -18.27
C VAL A 101 7.05 5.13 -18.39
N THR A 102 7.08 5.85 -17.27
CA THR A 102 6.86 7.30 -17.22
C THR A 102 8.08 8.00 -16.62
N PRO A 103 8.44 9.22 -17.07
CA PRO A 103 9.69 9.86 -16.69
C PRO A 103 9.73 10.40 -15.24
N ILE A 104 8.70 10.13 -14.43
CA ILE A 104 8.54 10.72 -13.10
C ILE A 104 8.30 9.61 -12.08
N TYR A 105 9.19 9.53 -11.09
CA TYR A 105 9.06 8.59 -9.99
C TYR A 105 7.93 9.01 -9.04
N PRO A 106 6.88 8.19 -8.85
CA PRO A 106 5.72 8.56 -8.05
C PRO A 106 6.01 8.39 -6.55
N PHE A 107 6.56 9.41 -5.89
CA PHE A 107 6.90 9.35 -4.46
C PHE A 107 5.66 9.15 -3.56
N SER A 108 4.47 9.45 -4.06
CA SER A 108 3.22 9.20 -3.33
C SER A 108 3.02 7.73 -2.98
N TYR A 109 3.50 6.77 -3.78
CA TYR A 109 3.27 5.35 -3.54
C TYR A 109 3.97 4.83 -2.27
N PRO A 110 5.31 5.01 -2.10
CA PRO A 110 5.97 4.61 -0.86
C PRO A 110 5.44 5.36 0.36
N LEU A 111 5.14 6.65 0.23
CA LEU A 111 4.62 7.44 1.34
C LEU A 111 3.24 6.94 1.81
N ILE A 112 2.33 6.68 0.87
CA ILE A 112 0.98 6.18 1.19
C ILE A 112 1.04 4.76 1.72
N GLY A 113 1.92 3.91 1.18
CA GLY A 113 2.18 2.57 1.73
C GLY A 113 2.70 2.63 3.16
N TRP A 114 3.57 3.58 3.48
CA TRP A 114 4.03 3.79 4.84
C TRP A 114 2.89 4.24 5.78
N MET A 115 2.11 5.25 5.37
CA MET A 115 0.99 5.79 6.15
C MET A 115 -0.15 4.78 6.37
N ALA A 116 -0.48 3.97 5.35
CA ALA A 116 -1.50 2.95 5.47
C ALA A 116 -1.18 1.91 6.57
N GLY A 117 0.11 1.76 6.90
CA GLY A 117 0.59 0.96 8.02
C GLY A 117 0.08 1.34 9.40
N TYR A 118 -0.25 2.62 9.62
CA TYR A 118 -0.82 3.07 10.89
C TYR A 118 -2.23 2.51 11.14
N PHE A 119 -2.94 2.22 10.04
CA PHE A 119 -4.30 1.71 10.06
C PHE A 119 -4.29 0.21 9.84
N SER A 120 -3.65 -0.54 10.76
CA SER A 120 -3.66 -1.99 10.69
C SER A 120 -5.08 -2.53 10.88
N LEU A 121 -5.56 -3.28 9.89
CA LEU A 121 -6.91 -3.86 9.87
C LEU A 121 -6.92 -5.37 10.10
N LYS A 122 -5.75 -5.99 10.33
CA LYS A 122 -5.55 -7.45 10.43
C LYS A 122 -6.55 -8.16 11.35
N ARG A 123 -6.85 -7.57 12.52
CA ARG A 123 -7.66 -8.19 13.59
C ARG A 123 -8.97 -7.45 13.89
N VAL A 124 -9.41 -6.60 12.97
CA VAL A 124 -10.64 -5.82 13.16
C VAL A 124 -11.82 -6.63 12.63
N ASN A 125 -12.86 -6.83 13.45
CA ASN A 125 -14.12 -7.40 12.97
C ASN A 125 -14.66 -6.51 11.86
N HIS A 126 -15.07 -7.12 10.73
CA HIS A 126 -15.55 -6.38 9.55
C HIS A 126 -14.49 -5.48 8.88
N ALA A 127 -13.19 -5.80 9.00
CA ALA A 127 -12.08 -5.10 8.35
C ALA A 127 -12.27 -4.80 6.85
N GLN A 128 -12.96 -5.68 6.11
CA GLN A 128 -13.30 -5.50 4.70
C GLN A 128 -14.15 -4.24 4.40
N PHE A 129 -14.84 -3.68 5.40
CA PHE A 129 -15.56 -2.42 5.25
C PHE A 129 -14.68 -1.21 5.57
N PHE A 130 -13.73 -1.35 6.50
CA PHE A 130 -12.78 -0.29 6.88
C PHE A 130 -11.68 -0.08 5.85
N ILE A 131 -11.37 -1.10 5.03
CA ILE A 131 -10.39 -0.95 3.95
C ILE A 131 -10.89 -0.05 2.81
N VAL A 132 -12.21 0.04 2.59
CA VAL A 132 -12.83 0.90 1.56
C VAL A 132 -12.52 2.38 1.81
N PRO A 133 -12.87 2.99 2.97
CA PRO A 133 -12.53 4.38 3.23
C PRO A 133 -11.02 4.60 3.33
N LEU A 134 -10.24 3.62 3.81
CA LEU A 134 -8.78 3.73 3.85
C LEU A 134 -8.17 3.85 2.44
N VAL A 135 -8.61 3.00 1.50
CA VAL A 135 -8.15 3.05 0.11
C VAL A 135 -8.67 4.27 -0.62
N LEU A 136 -9.92 4.69 -0.37
CA LEU A 136 -10.48 5.90 -0.95
C LEU A 136 -9.65 7.13 -0.56
N CYS A 137 -9.48 7.36 0.74
CA CYS A 137 -8.72 8.50 1.25
C CYS A 137 -7.24 8.43 0.86
N GLY A 138 -6.64 7.23 0.93
CA GLY A 138 -5.26 7.00 0.51
C GLY A 138 -5.04 7.27 -0.98
N SER A 139 -5.99 6.87 -1.84
CA SER A 139 -5.91 7.11 -3.28
C SER A 139 -6.05 8.58 -3.64
N VAL A 140 -7.00 9.29 -3.00
CA VAL A 140 -7.16 10.73 -3.18
C VAL A 140 -5.90 11.46 -2.73
N LEU A 141 -5.35 11.11 -1.57
CA LEU A 141 -4.11 11.72 -1.06
C LEU A 141 -2.92 11.44 -1.99
N ALA A 142 -2.79 10.20 -2.48
CA ALA A 142 -1.74 9.83 -3.42
C ALA A 142 -1.84 10.65 -4.72
N GLY A 143 -3.05 10.80 -5.24
CA GLY A 143 -3.34 11.61 -6.42
C GLY A 143 -3.01 13.08 -6.19
N SER A 144 -3.33 13.63 -5.01
CA SER A 144 -3.04 15.03 -4.68
C SER A 144 -1.54 15.29 -4.64
N ILE A 145 -0.79 14.39 -4.01
CA ILE A 145 0.68 14.47 -3.95
C ILE A 145 1.28 14.33 -5.36
N MET A 146 0.74 13.42 -6.17
CA MET A 146 1.17 13.26 -7.56
C MET A 146 0.89 14.50 -8.40
N ALA A 147 -0.32 15.07 -8.31
CA ALA A 147 -0.70 16.27 -9.05
C ALA A 147 0.18 17.46 -8.64
N PHE A 148 0.48 17.58 -7.34
CA PHE A 148 1.42 18.58 -6.84
C PHE A 148 2.83 18.36 -7.40
N GLN A 149 3.34 17.12 -7.35
CA GLN A 149 4.63 16.76 -7.93
C GLN A 149 4.70 17.09 -9.43
N LEU A 150 3.66 16.73 -10.18
CA LEU A 150 3.56 17.02 -11.62
C LEU A 150 3.52 18.52 -11.90
N SER A 151 2.79 19.29 -11.08
CA SER A 151 2.75 20.75 -11.17
C SER A 151 4.14 21.36 -10.99
N LEU A 152 4.92 20.89 -10.02
CA LEU A 152 6.30 21.36 -9.79
C LEU A 152 7.25 20.99 -10.93
N THR A 153 7.02 19.86 -11.61
CA THR A 153 7.81 19.42 -12.77
C THR A 153 7.41 20.10 -14.09
N GLY A 154 6.57 21.14 -14.05
CA GLY A 154 6.18 21.91 -15.24
C GLY A 154 4.93 21.41 -15.96
N ARG A 155 4.08 20.59 -15.30
CA ARG A 155 2.78 20.14 -15.83
C ARG A 155 1.61 20.64 -14.96
N PRO A 156 1.35 21.96 -14.87
CA PRO A 156 0.32 22.53 -13.99
C PRO A 156 -1.12 22.17 -14.41
N GLU A 157 -1.34 21.81 -15.68
CA GLU A 157 -2.66 21.45 -16.23
C GLU A 157 -3.31 20.25 -15.51
N VAL A 158 -2.49 19.40 -14.89
CA VAL A 158 -2.95 18.22 -14.15
C VAL A 158 -3.83 18.62 -12.95
N MET A 159 -3.55 19.76 -12.32
CA MET A 159 -4.33 20.22 -11.16
C MET A 159 -5.76 20.60 -11.56
N GLY A 160 -5.95 21.20 -12.74
CA GLY A 160 -7.28 21.56 -13.26
C GLY A 160 -8.15 20.35 -13.62
N ARG A 161 -7.53 19.21 -13.92
CA ARG A 161 -8.21 17.94 -14.22
C ARG A 161 -8.21 16.95 -13.06
N PHE A 162 -7.69 17.35 -11.90
CA PHE A 162 -7.51 16.50 -10.73
C PHE A 162 -8.81 15.77 -10.33
N ILE A 163 -9.91 16.51 -10.16
CA ILE A 163 -11.18 15.94 -9.73
C ILE A 163 -11.72 14.94 -10.77
N GLN A 164 -11.57 15.25 -12.06
CA GLN A 164 -12.10 14.43 -13.15
C GLN A 164 -11.36 13.11 -13.32
N ALA A 165 -10.07 13.06 -12.94
CA ALA A 165 -9.25 11.85 -13.04
C ALA A 165 -9.17 11.08 -11.71
N VAL A 166 -8.80 11.76 -10.63
CA VAL A 166 -8.43 11.13 -9.36
C VAL A 166 -9.64 10.64 -8.57
N LEU A 167 -10.78 11.35 -8.62
CA LEU A 167 -11.95 10.95 -7.86
C LEU A 167 -12.58 9.65 -8.40
N PRO A 168 -12.84 9.49 -9.72
CA PRO A 168 -13.32 8.23 -10.26
C PRO A 168 -12.33 7.08 -10.02
N GLU A 169 -11.03 7.35 -10.18
CA GLU A 169 -9.97 6.36 -9.92
C GLU A 169 -9.99 5.88 -8.47
N SER A 170 -10.08 6.82 -7.52
CA SER A 170 -10.08 6.52 -6.09
C SER A 170 -11.33 5.75 -5.67
N VAL A 171 -12.49 6.07 -6.24
CA VAL A 171 -13.73 5.32 -6.00
C VAL A 171 -13.58 3.88 -6.45
N MET A 172 -13.05 3.64 -7.65
CA MET A 172 -12.88 2.27 -8.12
C MET A 172 -11.82 1.49 -7.35
N ASN A 173 -10.71 2.13 -6.99
CA ASN A 173 -9.71 1.54 -6.09
C ASN A 173 -10.36 1.07 -4.78
N ALA A 174 -11.20 1.92 -4.20
CA ALA A 174 -11.91 1.61 -2.96
C ALA A 174 -12.90 0.45 -3.11
N LEU A 175 -13.60 0.35 -4.25
CA LEU A 175 -14.53 -0.75 -4.55
C LEU A 175 -13.81 -2.09 -4.79
N ILE A 176 -12.62 -2.06 -5.37
CA ILE A 176 -11.81 -3.26 -5.61
C ILE A 176 -11.04 -3.70 -4.35
N ALA A 177 -10.77 -2.77 -3.43
CA ALA A 177 -9.96 -3.03 -2.24
C ALA A 177 -10.40 -4.26 -1.40
N PRO A 178 -11.70 -4.51 -1.11
CA PRO A 178 -12.12 -5.68 -0.35
C PRO A 178 -11.74 -7.00 -1.01
N TRP A 179 -11.77 -7.05 -2.35
CA TRP A 179 -11.44 -8.24 -3.14
C TRP A 179 -9.94 -8.56 -3.11
N ILE A 180 -9.09 -7.56 -2.89
CA ILE A 180 -7.66 -7.75 -2.67
C ILE A 180 -7.39 -8.04 -1.18
N PHE A 181 -8.12 -7.38 -0.28
CA PHE A 181 -7.97 -7.50 1.17
C PHE A 181 -8.27 -8.91 1.68
N LEU A 182 -9.40 -9.50 1.29
CA LEU A 182 -9.82 -10.83 1.76
C LEU A 182 -8.81 -11.96 1.51
N PRO A 183 -8.29 -12.16 0.28
CA PRO A 183 -7.29 -13.21 0.05
C PRO A 183 -5.97 -12.91 0.78
N MET A 184 -5.57 -11.66 0.90
CA MET A 184 -4.36 -11.29 1.65
C MET A 184 -4.51 -11.55 3.15
N GLN A 185 -5.66 -11.22 3.74
CA GLN A 185 -5.93 -11.47 5.15
C GLN A 185 -5.85 -12.97 5.44
N ARG A 186 -6.48 -13.80 4.61
CA ARG A 186 -6.40 -15.26 4.71
C ARG A 186 -4.97 -15.78 4.54
N TRP A 187 -4.19 -15.18 3.66
CA TRP A 187 -2.78 -15.54 3.50
C TRP A 187 -1.99 -15.23 4.77
N ASP A 188 -2.14 -14.04 5.35
CA ASP A 188 -1.47 -13.66 6.59
C ASP A 188 -1.90 -14.52 7.80
N ASP A 189 -3.19 -14.85 7.89
CA ASP A 189 -3.71 -15.79 8.89
C ASP A 189 -3.03 -17.17 8.74
N PHE A 190 -2.99 -17.72 7.52
CA PHE A 190 -2.32 -18.99 7.23
C PHE A 190 -0.83 -18.98 7.57
N LEU A 191 -0.13 -17.87 7.29
CA LEU A 191 1.28 -17.70 7.66
C LEU A 191 1.46 -17.74 9.17
N SER A 192 0.59 -17.03 9.91
CA SER A 192 0.65 -16.97 11.36
C SER A 192 0.38 -18.34 12.02
N THR A 193 -0.58 -19.12 11.50
CA THR A 193 -0.87 -20.47 12.01
C THR A 193 0.31 -21.43 11.83
N LYS A 194 1.03 -21.33 10.70
CA LYS A 194 2.22 -22.15 10.45
C LYS A 194 3.42 -21.78 11.30
N GLU A 195 3.58 -20.50 11.67
CA GLU A 195 4.64 -20.08 12.59
C GLU A 195 4.43 -20.67 14.00
N VAL A 196 3.19 -20.79 14.46
CA VAL A 196 2.85 -21.41 15.76
C VAL A 196 3.05 -22.93 15.72
N ALA A 197 2.65 -23.59 14.63
CA ALA A 197 2.78 -25.05 14.49
C ALA A 197 4.23 -25.55 14.27
N GLY A 198 5.13 -24.70 13.74
CA GLY A 198 6.56 -25.03 13.55
C GLY A 198 7.49 -24.60 14.69
N ALA A 199 6.93 -24.16 15.81
CA ALA A 199 7.64 -23.78 17.03
C ALA A 199 7.51 -24.83 18.16
N GLN A 200 6.77 -25.91 17.92
CA GLN A 200 6.76 -27.16 18.70
C GLN A 200 7.70 -28.17 18.04
#